data_AF-A0A3B9HML9-F1
#
_entry.id   AF-A0A3B9HML9-F1
#
_cell.length_a   1.000
_cell.length_b   1.000
_cell.length_c   1.000
_cell.angle_alpha   90.00
_cell.angle_beta   90.00
_cell.angle_gamma   90.00
#
_symmetry.space_group_name_H-M   'P 1'
#
loop_
_entity.id
_entity.type
_entity.pdbx_description
1 polymer ?
#
loop_
_entity_poly.entity_id
_entity_poly.type
_entity_poly.pdbx_seq_one_letter_code
_entity_poly.pdbx_strand_id
1 'polypeptide(L)'
;MGIQGIAVQKSPVVGKEKWKKKYHWTGQRNKNGQIYLRRNVFFEPSILGREGAVSSAFAGIARAFEKGHAAIISSHRLNYIGTINPENRTSNLKLLKELLQLVVSKFPEVEFMHSADYLEFIRKP
;
A
#
# COMPACT_ATOMS: atom_id res chain seq x y z
N MET A 1 11.87 -13.36 7.04
CA MET A 1 11.63 -11.93 7.36
C MET A 1 11.32 -11.16 6.08
N GLY A 2 10.39 -10.19 6.13
CA GLY A 2 10.01 -9.37 4.98
C GLY A 2 10.21 -7.88 5.25
N ILE A 3 10.35 -7.10 4.18
CA ILE A 3 10.46 -5.63 4.24
C ILE A 3 9.40 -5.02 3.32
N GLN A 4 8.66 -4.04 3.82
CA GLN A 4 7.69 -3.30 3.01
C GLN A 4 8.27 -1.97 2.56
N GLY A 5 8.01 -1.60 1.30
CA GLY A 5 8.52 -0.36 0.72
C GLY A 5 7.76 0.06 -0.52
N ILE A 6 8.07 1.26 -1.01
CA ILE A 6 7.60 1.73 -2.32
C ILE A 6 8.54 1.24 -3.43
N ALA A 7 8.15 1.43 -4.69
CA ALA A 7 8.93 0.99 -5.84
C ALA A 7 10.35 1.58 -5.90
N VAL A 8 10.53 2.81 -5.41
CA VAL A 8 11.79 3.56 -5.53
C VAL A 8 12.24 4.02 -4.15
N GLN A 9 13.31 3.42 -3.65
CA GLN A 9 14.01 3.89 -2.46
C GLN A 9 15.02 4.99 -2.87
N LYS A 10 15.04 6.09 -2.13
CA LYS A 10 16.12 7.09 -2.19
C LYS A 10 17.20 6.70 -1.18
N SER A 11 18.36 6.26 -1.66
CA SER A 11 19.52 5.92 -0.85
C SER A 11 20.49 7.11 -0.82
N PRO A 12 20.87 7.63 0.36
CA PRO A 12 21.82 8.74 0.43
C PRO A 12 23.18 8.30 -0.10
N VAL A 13 23.90 9.23 -0.75
CA VAL A 13 25.29 9.02 -1.14
C VAL A 13 26.17 9.61 -0.05
N VAL A 14 26.97 8.78 0.60
CA VAL A 14 27.87 9.20 1.68
C VAL A 14 28.76 10.35 1.20
N GLY A 15 28.81 11.43 1.99
CA GLY A 15 29.61 12.62 1.70
C GLY A 15 29.05 13.53 0.59
N LYS A 16 27.83 13.33 0.11
CA LYS A 16 27.19 14.20 -0.91
C LYS A 16 25.73 14.46 -0.57
N GLU A 17 25.24 15.66 -0.86
CA GLU A 17 23.80 15.99 -0.84
C GLU A 17 23.06 15.42 -2.07
N LYS A 18 23.26 14.12 -2.34
CA LYS A 18 22.69 13.43 -3.50
C LYS A 18 22.09 12.09 -3.09
N TRP A 19 21.06 11.68 -3.82
CA TRP A 19 20.35 10.42 -3.61
C TRP A 19 20.49 9.52 -4.83
N LYS A 20 20.80 8.24 -4.61
CA LYS A 20 20.69 7.19 -5.63
C LYS A 20 19.32 6.53 -5.53
N LYS A 21 18.68 6.30 -6.67
CA LYS A 21 17.42 5.53 -6.75
C LYS A 21 17.75 4.04 -6.73
N LYS A 22 17.08 3.27 -5.86
CA LYS A 22 17.07 1.81 -5.87
C LYS A 22 15.65 1.34 -6.14
N TYR A 23 15.50 0.42 -7.08
CA TYR A 23 14.20 -0.09 -7.49
C TYR A 23 13.92 -1.42 -6.80
N HIS A 24 12.69 -1.57 -6.31
CA HIS A 24 12.22 -2.75 -5.59
C HIS A 24 10.91 -3.29 -6.16
N TRP A 25 10.78 -4.61 -6.15
CA TRP A 25 9.58 -5.34 -6.58
C TRP A 25 9.22 -6.42 -5.56
N THR A 26 7.94 -6.82 -5.56
CA THR A 26 7.46 -7.88 -4.66
C THR A 26 8.16 -9.21 -4.99
N GLY A 27 8.63 -9.93 -3.98
CA GLY A 27 9.37 -11.19 -4.14
C GLY A 27 10.89 -11.01 -4.32
N GLN A 28 11.38 -9.79 -4.54
CA GLN A 28 12.82 -9.51 -4.57
C GLN A 28 13.47 -9.90 -3.25
N ARG A 29 14.59 -10.63 -3.30
CA ARG A 29 15.41 -10.94 -2.11
C ARG A 29 16.60 -9.99 -2.02
N ASN A 30 16.89 -9.50 -0.82
CA ASN A 30 18.14 -8.79 -0.56
C ASN A 30 19.27 -9.76 -0.15
N LYS A 31 20.48 -9.22 0.09
CA LYS A 31 21.66 -10.00 0.50
C LYS A 31 21.47 -10.77 1.83
N ASN A 32 20.51 -10.37 2.64
CA ASN A 32 20.19 -10.98 3.93
C ASN A 32 19.03 -11.99 3.82
N GLY A 33 18.61 -12.34 2.59
CA GLY A 33 17.50 -13.25 2.33
C GLY A 33 16.11 -12.69 2.66
N GLN A 34 16.00 -11.40 3.00
CA GLN A 34 14.71 -10.76 3.28
C GLN A 34 13.97 -10.50 1.98
N ILE A 35 12.63 -10.68 1.99
CA ILE A 35 11.79 -10.52 0.81
C ILE A 35 11.11 -9.14 0.84
N TYR A 36 11.19 -8.42 -0.27
CA TYR A 36 10.47 -7.17 -0.43
C TYR A 36 8.99 -7.42 -0.75
N LEU A 37 8.12 -6.66 -0.09
CA LEU A 37 6.72 -6.49 -0.45
C LEU A 37 6.51 -5.04 -0.89
N ARG A 38 6.13 -4.84 -2.15
CA ARG A 38 5.93 -3.50 -2.72
C ARG A 38 4.53 -3.00 -2.40
N ARG A 39 4.45 -1.93 -1.61
CA ARG A 39 3.22 -1.16 -1.43
C ARG A 39 2.91 -0.39 -2.70
N ASN A 40 1.87 -0.80 -3.41
CA ASN A 40 1.55 -0.37 -4.78
C ASN A 40 0.24 0.42 -4.89
N VAL A 41 -0.52 0.52 -3.80
CA VAL A 41 -1.74 1.32 -3.70
C VAL A 41 -1.59 2.31 -2.54
N PHE A 42 -2.13 3.52 -2.68
CA PHE A 42 -2.14 4.54 -1.63
C PHE A 42 -3.57 4.96 -1.35
N PHE A 43 -3.94 5.00 -0.07
CA PHE A 43 -5.21 5.50 0.41
C PHE A 43 -4.94 6.60 1.45
N GLU A 44 -4.91 7.84 0.98
CA GLU A 44 -4.50 9.01 1.78
C GLU A 44 -5.57 10.12 1.75
N PRO A 45 -6.79 9.86 2.27
CA PRO A 45 -7.91 10.80 2.19
C PRO A 45 -7.66 12.14 2.90
N SER A 46 -6.84 12.19 3.95
CA SER A 46 -6.46 13.46 4.58
C SER A 46 -5.47 14.30 3.75
N ILE A 47 -4.88 13.74 2.70
CA ILE A 47 -3.95 14.44 1.80
C ILE A 47 -4.62 14.75 0.45
N LEU A 48 -5.36 13.78 -0.09
CA LEU A 48 -5.95 13.84 -1.44
C LEU A 48 -7.38 14.39 -1.46
N GLY A 49 -8.02 14.53 -0.29
CA GLY A 49 -9.44 14.84 -0.19
C GLY A 49 -10.35 13.64 -0.46
N ARG A 50 -11.66 13.88 -0.32
CA ARG A 50 -12.70 12.84 -0.26
C ARG A 50 -12.79 11.99 -1.53
N GLU A 51 -13.05 12.61 -2.68
CA GLU A 51 -13.28 11.90 -3.95
C GLU A 51 -11.99 11.35 -4.56
N GLY A 52 -10.86 12.04 -4.36
CA GLY A 52 -9.57 11.64 -4.90
C GLY A 52 -9.03 10.35 -4.29
N ALA A 53 -9.28 10.09 -3.00
CA ALA A 53 -8.71 8.94 -2.31
C ALA A 53 -9.33 7.60 -2.70
N VAL A 54 -10.68 7.52 -2.77
CA VAL A 54 -11.36 6.27 -3.12
C VAL A 54 -11.09 5.91 -4.58
N SER A 55 -11.27 6.87 -5.49
CA SER A 55 -11.07 6.66 -6.93
C SER A 55 -9.63 6.26 -7.27
N SER A 56 -8.63 6.97 -6.74
CA SER A 56 -7.21 6.65 -6.99
C SER A 56 -6.78 5.32 -6.37
N ALA A 57 -7.24 5.01 -5.14
CA ALA A 57 -6.95 3.73 -4.50
C ALA A 57 -7.57 2.57 -5.30
N PHE A 58 -8.84 2.70 -5.68
CA PHE A 58 -9.53 1.69 -6.47
C PHE A 58 -8.86 1.47 -7.84
N ALA A 59 -8.48 2.54 -8.54
CA ALA A 59 -7.74 2.43 -9.79
C ALA A 59 -6.40 1.69 -9.61
N GLY A 60 -5.70 1.94 -8.49
CA GLY A 60 -4.48 1.22 -8.13
C GLY A 60 -4.72 -0.27 -7.87
N ILE A 61 -5.81 -0.62 -7.18
CA ILE A 61 -6.21 -2.00 -6.91
C ILE A 61 -6.54 -2.73 -8.22
N ALA A 62 -7.40 -2.13 -9.05
CA ALA A 62 -7.79 -2.69 -10.34
C ALA A 62 -6.57 -2.98 -11.24
N ARG A 63 -5.63 -2.02 -11.32
CA ARG A 63 -4.38 -2.19 -12.07
C ARG A 63 -3.47 -3.28 -11.49
N ALA A 64 -3.48 -3.50 -10.18
CA ALA A 64 -2.71 -4.57 -9.56
C ALA A 64 -3.29 -5.93 -9.96
N PHE A 65 -4.61 -6.09 -9.83
CA PHE A 65 -5.32 -7.32 -10.18
C PHE A 65 -5.26 -7.65 -11.68
N GLU A 66 -5.40 -6.65 -12.56
CA GLU A 66 -5.20 -6.80 -14.01
C GLU A 66 -3.83 -7.40 -14.35
N LYS A 67 -2.81 -7.10 -13.55
CA LYS A 67 -1.44 -7.59 -13.72
C LYS A 67 -1.15 -8.88 -12.95
N GLY A 68 -2.15 -9.51 -12.34
CA GLY A 68 -1.95 -10.69 -11.49
C GLY A 68 -1.12 -10.42 -10.23
N HIS A 69 -1.08 -9.17 -9.76
CA HIS A 69 -0.35 -8.77 -8.56
C HIS A 69 -1.31 -8.50 -7.40
N ALA A 70 -0.89 -8.83 -6.18
CA ALA A 70 -1.61 -8.39 -4.97
C ALA A 70 -1.63 -6.85 -4.87
N ALA A 71 -2.73 -6.31 -4.36
CA ALA A 71 -2.87 -4.90 -4.03
C ALA A 71 -2.49 -4.66 -2.56
N ILE A 72 -1.31 -4.09 -2.33
CA ILE A 72 -0.82 -3.74 -1.00
C ILE A 72 -1.06 -2.25 -0.76
N ILE A 73 -2.08 -1.96 0.04
CA ILE A 73 -2.54 -0.61 0.35
C ILE A 73 -1.65 0.03 1.43
N SER A 74 -1.15 1.23 1.14
CA SER A 74 -0.52 2.13 2.10
C SER A 74 -1.51 3.16 2.59
N SER A 75 -1.52 3.42 3.89
CA SER A 75 -2.22 4.56 4.48
C SER A 75 -1.48 5.07 5.71
N HIS A 76 -1.53 6.37 6.00
CA HIS A 76 -0.98 6.94 7.23
C HIS A 76 -1.96 6.87 8.40
N ARG A 77 -1.42 6.83 9.64
CA ARG A 77 -2.22 6.87 10.88
C ARG A 77 -3.12 8.11 10.98
N LEU A 78 -2.66 9.23 10.42
CA LEU A 78 -3.39 10.51 10.34
C LEU A 78 -4.82 10.31 9.83
N ASN A 79 -5.02 9.36 8.93
CA ASN A 79 -6.32 9.11 8.33
C ASN A 79 -7.33 8.53 9.34
N TYR A 80 -6.89 7.99 10.48
CA TYR A 80 -7.73 7.21 11.39
C TYR A 80 -7.75 7.70 12.83
N ILE A 81 -6.76 8.50 13.24
CA ILE A 81 -6.73 9.08 14.59
C ILE A 81 -7.60 10.34 14.67
N GLY A 82 -8.22 10.56 15.82
CA GLY A 82 -9.02 11.76 16.08
C GLY A 82 -8.32 12.81 16.95
N THR A 83 -7.14 12.52 17.49
CA THR A 83 -6.46 13.41 18.46
C THR A 83 -5.93 14.70 17.85
N ILE A 84 -5.62 14.71 16.55
CA ILE A 84 -5.17 15.91 15.82
C ILE A 84 -6.37 16.61 15.17
N ASN A 85 -7.21 15.84 14.48
CA ASN A 85 -8.42 16.33 13.82
C ASN A 85 -9.47 15.19 13.83
N PRO A 86 -10.50 15.27 14.68
CA PRO A 86 -11.55 14.24 14.78
C PRO A 86 -12.26 13.95 13.44
N GLU A 87 -12.42 14.96 12.59
CA GLU A 87 -13.12 14.89 11.31
C GLU A 87 -12.38 13.98 10.32
N ASN A 88 -11.04 13.89 10.41
CA ASN A 88 -10.26 12.93 9.63
C ASN A 88 -10.72 11.51 9.94
N ARG A 89 -10.71 11.09 11.21
CA ARG A 89 -11.20 9.76 11.61
C ARG A 89 -12.64 9.53 11.14
N THR A 90 -13.54 10.46 11.44
CA THR A 90 -14.98 10.29 11.17
C THR A 90 -15.27 10.18 9.67
N SER A 91 -14.64 11.01 8.84
CA SER A 91 -14.88 11.03 7.39
C SER A 91 -14.12 9.91 6.67
N ASN A 92 -12.86 9.69 7.02
CA ASN A 92 -12.01 8.74 6.32
C ASN A 92 -12.37 7.29 6.61
N LEU A 93 -12.92 6.98 7.80
CA LEU A 93 -13.46 5.64 8.06
C LEU A 93 -14.66 5.31 7.16
N LYS A 94 -15.49 6.32 6.83
CA LYS A 94 -16.58 6.14 5.84
C LYS A 94 -16.02 5.88 4.45
N LEU A 95 -14.95 6.60 4.06
CA LEU A 95 -14.28 6.39 2.77
C LEU A 95 -13.55 5.05 2.68
N LEU A 96 -12.95 4.59 3.78
CA LEU A 96 -12.35 3.26 3.82
C LEU A 96 -13.43 2.19 3.63
N LYS A 97 -14.57 2.33 4.31
CA LYS A 97 -15.72 1.43 4.12
C LYS A 97 -16.20 1.43 2.67
N GLU A 98 -16.34 2.61 2.06
CA GLU A 98 -16.73 2.77 0.66
C GLU A 98 -15.76 2.07 -0.29
N LEU A 99 -14.44 2.27 -0.12
CA LEU A 99 -13.41 1.59 -0.92
C LEU A 99 -13.51 0.07 -0.80
N LEU A 100 -13.64 -0.46 0.43
CA LEU A 100 -13.72 -1.91 0.65
C LEU A 100 -14.99 -2.51 0.05
N GLN A 101 -16.14 -1.83 0.18
CA GLN A 101 -17.39 -2.26 -0.44
C GLN A 101 -17.30 -2.25 -1.97
N LEU A 102 -16.68 -1.21 -2.55
CA LEU A 102 -16.46 -1.13 -3.99
C LEU A 102 -15.55 -2.27 -4.49
N VAL A 103 -14.49 -2.59 -3.75
CA VAL A 103 -13.57 -3.69 -4.08
C VAL A 103 -14.31 -5.02 -4.07
N VAL A 104 -15.07 -5.34 -3.01
CA VAL A 104 -15.85 -6.60 -2.94
C VAL A 104 -16.90 -6.66 -4.04
N SER A 105 -17.58 -5.54 -4.33
CA SER A 105 -18.58 -5.48 -5.39
C SER A 105 -18.00 -5.74 -6.79
N LYS A 106 -16.76 -5.29 -7.05
CA LYS A 106 -16.10 -5.43 -8.36
C LYS A 106 -15.28 -6.71 -8.48
N PHE A 107 -14.80 -7.24 -7.36
CA PHE A 107 -14.00 -8.45 -7.27
C PHE A 107 -14.60 -9.36 -6.17
N PRO A 108 -15.67 -10.12 -6.48
CA PRO A 108 -16.35 -10.96 -5.48
C PRO A 108 -15.46 -12.01 -4.82
N GLU A 109 -14.46 -12.51 -5.56
CA GLU A 109 -13.48 -13.52 -5.11
C GLU A 109 -12.28 -12.91 -4.36
N VAL A 110 -12.32 -11.61 -4.02
CA VAL A 110 -11.20 -10.93 -3.37
C VAL A 110 -10.95 -11.47 -1.96
N GLU A 111 -9.70 -11.80 -1.67
CA GLU A 111 -9.26 -12.14 -0.33
C GLU A 111 -8.56 -10.95 0.34
N PHE A 112 -8.93 -10.67 1.59
CA PHE A 112 -8.20 -9.72 2.43
C PHE A 112 -7.21 -10.47 3.30
N MET A 113 -5.94 -10.11 3.19
CA MET A 113 -4.84 -10.84 3.82
C MET A 113 -3.92 -9.88 4.58
N HIS A 114 -3.46 -10.29 5.76
CA HIS A 114 -2.42 -9.54 6.47
C HIS A 114 -1.08 -9.67 5.74
N SER A 115 -0.24 -8.64 5.82
CA SER A 115 1.03 -8.63 5.07
C SER A 115 2.01 -9.75 5.47
N ALA A 116 1.93 -10.22 6.72
CA ALA A 116 2.70 -11.37 7.18
C ALA A 116 2.22 -12.68 6.53
N ASP A 117 0.90 -12.87 6.40
CA ASP A 117 0.34 -14.05 5.76
C ASP A 117 0.65 -14.04 4.26
N TYR A 118 0.56 -12.88 3.62
CA TYR A 118 0.95 -12.71 2.22
C TYR A 118 2.43 -13.02 1.98
N LEU A 119 3.29 -12.64 2.92
CA LEU A 119 4.72 -12.99 2.87
C LEU A 119 4.93 -14.51 2.92
N GLU A 120 4.20 -15.23 3.76
CA GLU A 120 4.29 -16.69 3.81
C GLU A 120 3.65 -17.34 2.57
N PHE A 121 2.57 -16.76 2.04
CA PHE A 121 1.93 -17.20 0.80
C PHE A 121 2.91 -17.17 -0.38
N ILE A 122 3.62 -16.07 -0.59
CA ILE A 122 4.59 -15.95 -1.70
C ILE A 122 5.93 -16.67 -1.46
N ARG A 123 6.16 -17.19 -0.25
CA ARG A 123 7.35 -18.03 0.03
C ARG A 123 7.17 -19.46 -0.39
N LYS A 124 5.92 -19.92 -0.52
CA LYS A 124 5.64 -21.30 -0.94
C LYS A 124 6.26 -21.52 -2.34
N PRO A 125 6.96 -22.65 -2.54
CA PRO A 125 7.66 -22.95 -3.77
C PRO A 125 6.73 -23.05 -4.98
#